data_AF-A0A0B8Q1Y6-F1
#
_entry.id   AF-A0A0B8Q1Y6-F1
#
_cell.length_a   1.000
_cell.length_b   1.000
_cell.length_c   1.000
_cell.angle_alpha   90.00
_cell.angle_beta   90.00
_cell.angle_gamma   90.00
#
_symmetry.space_group_name_H-M   'P 1'
#
loop_
_entity.id
_entity.type
_entity.pdbx_description
1 polymer ?
#
loop_
_entity_poly.entity_id
_entity_poly.type
_entity_poly.pdbx_seq_one_letter_code
_entity_poly.pdbx_strand_id
1 'polypeptide(L)'
;MSASQSQRKHIYIAYTGGTIGMQKSENGYVPVAGFMESQLAAMPEFNRPEMPEYTIHEYAPLIDSSDMSPADWQQIADDIKANYDKYDGFVILHGTDTMAYTASALSFMFENLASQ
;
A
#
# COMPACT_ATOMS: atom_id res chain seq x y z
N MET A 1 -34.66 2.84 16.25
CA MET A 1 -33.69 1.76 15.99
C MET A 1 -32.37 2.45 15.65
N SER A 2 -31.42 2.47 16.58
CA SER A 2 -30.09 3.04 16.33
C SER A 2 -29.32 2.01 15.51
N ALA A 3 -28.97 2.32 14.26
CA ALA A 3 -28.01 1.52 13.52
C ALA A 3 -26.71 1.51 14.34
N SER A 4 -26.16 0.33 14.64
CA SER A 4 -24.80 0.26 15.19
C SER A 4 -23.88 0.93 14.17
N GLN A 5 -23.31 2.09 14.50
CA GLN A 5 -22.22 2.63 13.71
C GLN A 5 -21.09 1.61 13.79
N SER A 6 -20.88 0.84 12.71
CA SER A 6 -19.69 0.01 12.60
C SER A 6 -18.49 0.94 12.71
N GLN A 7 -17.57 0.64 13.62
CA GLN A 7 -16.32 1.37 13.75
C GLN A 7 -15.67 1.53 12.36
N ARG A 8 -15.33 2.76 11.99
CA ARG A 8 -14.67 3.03 10.70
C ARG A 8 -13.35 2.26 10.69
N LYS A 9 -13.15 1.48 9.63
CA LYS A 9 -11.95 0.66 9.45
C LYS A 9 -10.74 1.54 9.17
N HIS A 10 -9.56 1.11 9.61
CA HIS A 10 -8.30 1.79 9.37
C HIS A 10 -7.36 0.91 8.53
N ILE A 11 -7.02 1.35 7.33
CA ILE A 11 -6.26 0.59 6.34
C ILE A 11 -4.82 1.12 6.22
N TYR A 12 -3.84 0.24 6.26
CA TYR A 12 -2.46 0.58 5.96
C TYR A 12 -2.19 0.47 4.46
N ILE A 13 -1.57 1.49 3.88
CA ILE A 13 -1.17 1.53 2.47
C ILE A 13 0.36 1.52 2.41
N ALA A 14 0.95 0.39 2.05
CA ALA A 14 2.37 0.30 1.73
C ALA A 14 2.59 0.77 0.29
N TYR A 15 3.13 1.96 0.09
CA TYR A 15 3.53 2.44 -1.23
C TYR A 15 4.96 2.02 -1.55
N THR A 16 5.09 0.84 -2.15
CA THR A 16 6.39 0.23 -2.44
C THR A 16 6.99 0.80 -3.73
N GLY A 17 6.16 1.23 -4.67
CA GLY A 17 6.60 1.83 -5.94
C GLY A 17 5.60 1.63 -7.07
N GLY A 18 6.12 1.67 -8.30
CA GLY A 18 5.31 1.67 -9.51
C GLY A 18 4.83 3.07 -9.94
N THR A 19 4.32 3.14 -11.16
CA THR A 19 3.98 4.38 -11.86
C THR A 19 2.74 5.10 -11.30
N ILE A 20 1.95 4.43 -10.45
CA ILE A 20 0.70 4.97 -9.89
C ILE A 20 0.90 6.25 -9.07
N GLY A 21 2.01 6.35 -8.34
CA GLY A 21 2.36 7.52 -7.52
C GLY A 21 3.49 8.36 -8.12
N MET A 22 3.80 8.19 -9.41
CA MET A 22 4.83 8.98 -10.09
C MET A 22 4.25 10.23 -10.74
N GLN A 23 5.04 11.30 -10.77
CA GLN A 23 4.68 12.53 -11.44
C GLN A 23 5.15 12.51 -12.90
N LYS A 24 4.30 13.00 -13.82
CA LYS A 24 4.69 13.18 -15.22
C LYS A 24 5.67 14.34 -15.35
N SER A 25 6.80 14.10 -16.02
CA SER A 25 7.82 15.09 -16.38
C SER A 25 8.04 15.13 -17.90
N GLU A 26 8.89 16.03 -18.38
CA GLU A 26 9.29 16.09 -19.80
C GLU A 26 10.00 14.82 -20.27
N ASN A 27 10.66 14.10 -19.36
CA ASN A 27 11.44 12.89 -19.67
C ASN A 27 10.72 11.59 -19.26
N GLY A 28 9.40 11.62 -19.08
CA GLY A 28 8.61 10.48 -18.63
C GLY A 28 8.16 10.59 -17.17
N TYR A 29 7.84 9.46 -16.54
CA TYR A 29 7.38 9.44 -15.14
C TYR A 29 8.56 9.39 -14.18
N VAL A 30 8.52 10.23 -13.15
CA VAL A 30 9.58 10.31 -12.12
C VAL A 30 8.98 10.16 -10.72
N PRO A 31 9.70 9.50 -9.80
CA PRO A 31 9.29 9.43 -8.40
C PRO A 31 9.45 10.82 -7.75
N VAL A 32 8.43 11.24 -7.00
CA VAL A 32 8.44 12.50 -6.24
C VAL A 32 7.92 12.20 -4.84
N ALA A 33 8.79 12.38 -3.85
CA ALA A 33 8.48 12.07 -2.45
C ALA A 33 7.22 12.82 -1.97
N GLY A 34 6.29 12.11 -1.35
CA GLY A 34 5.03 12.66 -0.83
C GLY A 34 4.01 13.00 -1.92
N PHE A 35 4.30 12.75 -3.20
CA PHE A 35 3.35 13.06 -4.27
C PHE A 35 2.06 12.25 -4.13
N MET A 36 2.16 10.93 -3.90
CA MET A 36 0.99 10.07 -3.73
C MET A 36 0.12 10.49 -2.53
N GLU A 37 0.75 10.78 -1.39
CA GLU A 37 0.04 11.27 -0.20
C GLU A 37 -0.70 12.58 -0.50
N SER A 38 -0.05 13.52 -1.20
CA SER A 38 -0.68 14.79 -1.58
C SER A 38 -1.86 14.60 -2.53
N GLN A 39 -1.80 13.64 -3.45
CA GLN A 39 -2.88 13.34 -4.38
C GLN A 39 -4.10 12.74 -3.66
N LEU A 40 -3.88 11.75 -2.78
CA LEU A 40 -4.96 11.14 -2.00
C LEU A 40 -5.65 12.17 -1.08
N ALA A 41 -4.89 13.06 -0.47
CA ALA A 41 -5.43 14.13 0.35
C ALA A 41 -6.26 15.14 -0.47
N ALA A 42 -5.87 15.41 -1.71
CA ALA A 42 -6.57 16.36 -2.59
C ALA A 42 -7.83 15.80 -3.25
N MET A 43 -7.99 14.47 -3.31
CA MET A 43 -9.13 13.79 -3.95
C MET A 43 -10.29 13.60 -2.95
N PRO A 44 -11.43 14.30 -3.13
CA PRO A 44 -12.55 14.23 -2.18
C PRO A 44 -13.11 12.81 -1.99
N GLU A 45 -13.04 11.97 -3.01
CA GLU A 45 -13.49 10.58 -3.00
C GLU A 45 -12.80 9.74 -1.93
N PHE A 46 -11.54 10.01 -1.59
CA PHE A 46 -10.79 9.31 -0.53
C PHE A 46 -11.09 9.86 0.88
N ASN A 47 -11.75 11.02 0.98
CA ASN A 47 -12.07 11.70 2.24
C ASN A 47 -13.56 11.59 2.61
N ARG A 48 -14.30 10.76 1.88
CA ARG A 48 -15.74 10.58 2.11
C ARG A 48 -16.02 9.86 3.43
N PRO A 49 -17.16 10.13 4.10
CA PRO A 49 -17.51 9.47 5.35
C PRO A 49 -17.62 7.94 5.25
N GLU A 50 -17.95 7.42 4.06
CA GLU A 50 -18.07 5.99 3.78
C GLU A 50 -16.73 5.28 3.57
N MET A 51 -15.65 6.04 3.34
CA MET A 51 -14.31 5.47 3.18
C MET A 51 -13.71 5.08 4.53
N PRO A 52 -12.86 4.04 4.56
CA PRO A 52 -12.03 3.77 5.73
C PRO A 52 -11.05 4.91 5.96
N GLU A 53 -10.57 5.04 7.20
CA GLU A 53 -9.36 5.80 7.48
C GLU A 53 -8.17 5.07 6.86
N TYR A 54 -7.14 5.80 6.47
CA TYR A 54 -5.94 5.19 5.92
C TYR A 54 -4.68 5.88 6.42
N THR A 55 -3.60 5.12 6.45
CA THR A 55 -2.24 5.62 6.65
C THR A 55 -1.38 5.12 5.51
N ILE A 56 -0.69 6.03 4.83
CA ILE A 56 0.24 5.70 3.75
C ILE A 56 1.67 5.69 4.27
N HIS A 57 2.41 4.63 3.96
CA HIS A 57 3.85 4.52 4.17
C HIS A 57 4.53 4.44 2.82
N GLU A 58 5.20 5.53 2.43
CA GLU A 58 5.98 5.60 1.21
C GLU A 58 7.40 5.05 1.44
N TYR A 59 7.81 4.08 0.63
CA TYR A 59 9.13 3.47 0.75
C TYR A 59 10.22 4.42 0.24
N ALA A 60 11.38 4.40 0.90
CA ALA A 60 12.53 5.22 0.54
C ALA A 60 13.80 4.35 0.46
N PRO A 61 14.33 4.06 -0.75
CA PRO A 61 13.81 4.44 -2.07
C PRO A 61 12.54 3.66 -2.46
N LEU A 62 11.79 4.20 -3.43
CA LEU A 62 10.76 3.43 -4.12
C LEU A 62 11.41 2.30 -4.92
N ILE A 63 10.70 1.17 -5.02
CA ILE A 63 11.14 -0.04 -5.70
C ILE A 63 10.58 -0.03 -7.13
N ASP A 64 11.46 -0.20 -8.12
CA ASP A 64 11.06 -0.53 -9.48
C ASP A 64 10.63 -2.00 -9.53
N SER A 65 9.40 -2.27 -9.96
CA SER A 65 8.89 -3.65 -10.00
C SER A 65 9.72 -4.55 -10.92
N SER A 66 10.32 -4.00 -11.98
CA SER A 66 11.15 -4.78 -12.90
C SER A 66 12.45 -5.29 -12.24
N ASP A 67 12.90 -4.61 -11.18
CA ASP A 67 14.13 -4.92 -10.43
C ASP A 67 13.87 -5.65 -9.11
N MET A 68 12.62 -6.07 -8.84
CA MET A 68 12.29 -6.72 -7.57
C MET A 68 12.97 -8.07 -7.36
N SER A 69 13.39 -8.28 -6.12
CA SER A 69 14.07 -9.46 -5.63
C SER A 69 13.34 -10.08 -4.43
N PRO A 70 13.69 -11.32 -4.02
CA PRO A 70 13.14 -11.91 -2.80
C PRO A 70 13.41 -11.09 -1.52
N ALA A 71 14.47 -10.26 -1.50
CA ALA A 71 14.74 -9.38 -0.37
C ALA A 71 13.67 -8.28 -0.24
N ASP A 72 13.17 -7.78 -1.37
CA ASP A 72 12.08 -6.80 -1.40
C ASP A 72 10.77 -7.40 -0.90
N TRP A 73 10.49 -8.67 -1.24
CA TRP A 73 9.32 -9.39 -0.72
C TRP A 73 9.42 -9.56 0.80
N GLN A 74 10.60 -9.87 1.32
CA GLN A 74 10.84 -9.96 2.77
C GLN A 74 10.64 -8.60 3.45
N GLN A 75 11.14 -7.52 2.86
CA GLN A 75 10.90 -6.17 3.37
C GLN A 75 9.41 -5.84 3.46
N ILE A 76 8.63 -6.15 2.41
CA ILE A 76 7.17 -5.93 2.40
C ILE A 76 6.48 -6.79 3.46
N ALA A 77 6.88 -8.05 3.60
CA ALA A 77 6.31 -8.96 4.60
C ALA A 77 6.61 -8.49 6.04
N ASP A 78 7.83 -8.03 6.31
CA ASP A 78 8.25 -7.52 7.62
C ASP A 78 7.53 -6.21 7.97
N ASP A 79 7.33 -5.32 7.00
CA ASP A 79 6.55 -4.09 7.16
C ASP A 79 5.09 -4.39 7.52
N ILE A 80 4.44 -5.30 6.78
CA ILE A 80 3.07 -5.71 7.08
C ILE A 80 2.99 -6.36 8.46
N LYS A 81 3.93 -7.25 8.80
CA LYS A 81 4.00 -7.90 10.11
C LYS A 81 4.16 -6.90 11.26
N ALA A 82 5.01 -5.88 11.10
CA ALA A 82 5.22 -4.82 12.09
C ALA A 82 3.98 -3.94 12.32
N ASN A 83 3.01 -4.00 11.41
CA ASN A 83 1.78 -3.21 11.44
C ASN A 83 0.51 -4.07 11.57
N TYR A 84 0.64 -5.40 11.63
CA TYR A 84 -0.47 -6.35 11.58
C TYR A 84 -1.58 -6.08 12.60
N ASP A 85 -1.21 -5.83 13.87
CA ASP A 85 -2.16 -5.60 14.95
C ASP A 85 -2.68 -4.14 15.04
N LYS A 86 -2.14 -3.23 14.22
CA LYS A 86 -2.46 -1.79 14.27
C LYS A 86 -3.56 -1.37 13.30
N TYR A 87 -3.78 -2.14 12.24
CA TYR A 87 -4.68 -1.80 11.15
C TYR A 87 -5.64 -2.96 10.84
N ASP A 88 -6.82 -2.63 10.33
CA ASP A 88 -7.84 -3.61 9.97
C ASP A 88 -7.58 -4.31 8.62
N GLY A 89 -6.61 -3.81 7.85
CA GLY A 89 -6.29 -4.33 6.53
C GLY A 89 -5.12 -3.60 5.87
N PHE A 90 -4.65 -4.18 4.77
CA PHE A 90 -3.44 -3.76 4.07
C PHE A 90 -3.72 -3.62 2.58
N VAL A 91 -3.17 -2.56 1.98
CA VAL A 91 -3.09 -2.35 0.53
C VAL A 91 -1.63 -2.14 0.18
N ILE A 92 -1.13 -2.86 -0.82
CA ILE A 92 0.23 -2.72 -1.32
C ILE A 92 0.14 -2.05 -2.70
N LEU A 93 0.63 -0.81 -2.82
CA LEU A 93 0.75 -0.12 -4.10
C LEU A 93 2.08 -0.50 -4.73
N HIS A 94 2.01 -1.06 -5.94
CA HIS A 94 3.11 -1.78 -6.56
C HIS A 94 3.13 -1.55 -8.08
N GLY A 95 4.32 -1.64 -8.71
CA GLY A 95 4.44 -1.63 -10.17
C GLY A 95 3.89 -2.89 -10.83
N THR A 96 3.46 -2.81 -12.09
CA THR A 96 2.68 -3.89 -12.73
C THR A 96 3.51 -5.10 -13.15
N ASP A 97 4.80 -4.92 -13.44
CA ASP A 97 5.60 -5.93 -14.15
C ASP A 97 5.77 -7.23 -13.36
N THR A 98 5.90 -7.13 -12.03
CA THR A 98 6.10 -8.27 -11.14
C THR A 98 5.04 -8.39 -10.04
N MET A 99 3.94 -7.62 -10.13
CA MET A 99 2.86 -7.61 -9.13
C MET A 99 2.35 -9.03 -8.81
N ALA A 100 2.15 -9.86 -9.83
CA ALA A 100 1.68 -11.23 -9.64
C ALA A 100 2.70 -12.12 -8.91
N TYR A 101 4.01 -11.91 -9.13
CA TYR A 101 5.07 -12.64 -8.45
C TYR A 101 5.13 -12.26 -6.97
N THR A 102 5.10 -10.95 -6.67
CA THR A 102 5.06 -10.44 -5.30
C THR A 102 3.83 -10.95 -4.55
N ALA A 103 2.63 -10.86 -5.16
CA ALA A 103 1.40 -11.38 -4.55
C ALA A 103 1.48 -12.88 -4.27
N SER A 104 2.05 -13.67 -5.21
CA SER A 104 2.23 -15.11 -5.04
C SER A 104 3.21 -15.41 -3.89
N ALA A 105 4.37 -14.74 -3.86
CA ALA A 105 5.36 -14.92 -2.80
C ALA A 105 4.79 -14.59 -1.42
N LEU A 106 4.14 -13.43 -1.28
CA LEU A 106 3.53 -13.00 -0.02
C LEU A 106 2.44 -13.95 0.46
N SER A 107 1.67 -14.57 -0.44
CA SER A 107 0.65 -15.55 -0.05
C SER A 107 1.23 -16.79 0.65
N PHE A 108 2.47 -17.17 0.33
CA PHE A 108 3.19 -18.24 1.03
C PHE A 108 3.93 -17.74 2.27
N MET A 109 4.42 -16.50 2.27
CA MET A 109 5.14 -15.93 3.41
C MET A 109 4.21 -15.62 4.59
N PHE A 110 2.96 -15.25 4.31
CA PHE A 110 1.93 -15.06 5.33
C PHE A 110 1.25 -16.37 5.68
N GLU A 111 1.94 -17.20 6.45
CA GLU A 111 1.31 -18.34 7.10
C GLU A 111 0.28 -17.80 8.11
N ASN A 112 -0.98 -18.24 8.00
CA ASN A 112 -2.09 -17.83 8.89
C ASN A 112 -2.62 -16.38 8.72
N LEU A 113 -2.70 -15.86 7.49
CA LEU A 113 -3.44 -14.61 7.22
C LEU A 113 -4.92 -14.80 7.67
N ALA A 114 -5.26 -14.30 8.86
CA ALA A 114 -6.56 -14.38 9.54
C ALA A 114 -6.98 -15.73 10.19
N SER A 115 -6.09 -16.50 10.83
CA SER A 115 -6.50 -17.55 11.80
C SER A 115 -6.28 -17.16 13.27
N GLN A 116 -7.19 -16.34 13.80
CA GLN A 116 -7.53 -16.24 15.24
C GLN A 116 -9.04 -16.09 15.37
#